data_AF-A0A533TSJ5-F1
#
_entry.id   AF-A0A533TSJ5-F1
#
_cell.length_a   1.000
_cell.length_b   1.000
_cell.length_c   1.000
_cell.angle_alpha   90.00
_cell.angle_beta   90.00
_cell.angle_gamma   90.00
#
_symmetry.space_group_name_H-M   'P 1'
#
loop_
_entity.id
_entity.type
_entity.pdbx_description
1 polymer ?
#
loop_
_entity_poly.entity_id
_entity_poly.type
_entity_poly.pdbx_seq_one_letter_code
_entity_poly.pdbx_strand_id
1 'polypeptide(L)'
;MTIFLSHVDTLFNSLEHFWEYKRTERTAANVLIIAFLGTLALIELRRQGLIPEELAEIVPSNHYYAINVAFSMLLGLEVLGLVFSLSNSVAVSIGKQFEILSLILLRHSFNEFIYFHEPLTWTEASKPVLHILSNASGGLVIFLMIGIYYKLQQQRVMTQNPGVTANFIAFKKLVALLLLFIFSGIGIADAYLYLNILPTFDFFAIFYTVLVFSDVLLVLVSLRYSSSYQTVFRNSGFAVATVVVRIALTAPPYYNVLLGVGAMAFAIGITFAYNRLEKTQAVKLSAVPLTKESISRPG
;
A
#
# COMPACT_ATOMS: atom_id res chain seq x y z
N MET A 1 15.50 25.02 -12.54
CA MET A 1 14.41 24.05 -12.33
C MET A 1 14.75 22.67 -12.91
N THR A 2 15.34 22.57 -14.11
CA THR A 2 15.71 21.30 -14.78
C THR A 2 16.79 20.48 -14.06
N ILE A 3 17.84 21.11 -13.52
CA ILE A 3 18.93 20.40 -12.81
C ILE A 3 18.45 19.77 -11.49
N PHE A 4 17.60 20.47 -10.73
CA PHE A 4 17.04 19.94 -9.49
C PHE A 4 16.11 18.75 -9.76
N LEU A 5 15.24 18.87 -10.78
CA LEU A 5 14.36 17.77 -11.18
C LEU A 5 15.14 16.54 -11.68
N SER A 6 16.25 16.74 -12.40
CA SER A 6 17.10 15.62 -12.85
C SER A 6 17.81 14.91 -11.69
N HIS A 7 18.23 15.64 -10.65
CA HIS A 7 18.83 15.04 -9.45
C HIS A 7 17.80 14.26 -8.62
N VAL A 8 16.58 14.79 -8.49
CA VAL A 8 15.47 14.07 -7.85
C VAL A 8 15.14 12.79 -8.62
N ASP A 9 15.10 12.86 -9.95
CA ASP A 9 14.89 11.70 -10.82
C ASP A 9 15.95 10.62 -10.63
N THR A 10 17.24 10.97 -10.62
CA THR A 10 18.33 9.98 -10.48
C THR A 10 18.39 9.37 -9.09
N LEU A 11 18.19 10.16 -8.04
CA LEU A 11 18.15 9.66 -6.67
C LEU A 11 16.97 8.70 -6.44
N PHE A 12 15.78 9.08 -6.90
CA PHE A 12 14.59 8.24 -6.79
C PHE A 12 14.76 6.93 -7.56
N ASN A 13 15.16 7.01 -8.84
CA ASN A 13 15.34 5.82 -9.67
C ASN A 13 16.43 4.89 -9.12
N SER A 14 17.49 5.42 -8.52
CA SER A 14 18.56 4.62 -7.92
C SER A 14 18.07 3.86 -6.68
N LEU A 15 17.31 4.54 -5.79
CA LEU A 15 16.71 3.93 -4.61
C LEU A 15 15.64 2.89 -4.97
N GLU A 16 14.79 3.19 -5.94
CA GLU A 16 13.77 2.27 -6.47
C GLU A 16 14.42 1.04 -7.09
N HIS A 17 15.46 1.22 -7.93
CA HIS A 17 16.15 0.09 -8.55
C HIS A 17 16.88 -0.79 -7.53
N PHE A 18 17.45 -0.20 -6.49
CA PHE A 18 18.05 -0.94 -5.38
C PHE A 18 17.00 -1.76 -4.61
N TRP A 19 15.80 -1.19 -4.41
CA TRP A 19 14.69 -1.86 -3.73
C TRP A 19 14.11 -3.02 -4.54
N GLU A 20 13.93 -2.86 -5.85
CA GLU A 20 13.37 -3.89 -6.76
C GLU A 20 14.35 -5.03 -7.06
N TYR A 21 15.62 -4.91 -6.65
CA TYR A 21 16.62 -5.92 -6.93
C TYR A 21 16.31 -7.23 -6.18
N LYS A 22 16.30 -8.37 -6.89
CA LYS A 22 16.05 -9.71 -6.30
C LYS A 22 16.95 -10.05 -5.10
N ARG A 23 18.14 -9.44 -5.02
CA ARG A 23 19.07 -9.60 -3.89
C ARG A 23 18.57 -8.91 -2.62
N THR A 24 17.97 -7.74 -2.75
CA THR A 24 17.38 -6.98 -1.64
C THR A 24 16.19 -7.73 -1.06
N GLU A 25 15.31 -8.28 -1.91
CA GLU A 25 14.19 -9.12 -1.50
C GLU A 25 14.65 -10.36 -0.69
N ARG A 26 15.66 -11.08 -1.19
CA ARG A 26 16.25 -12.23 -0.48
C ARG A 26 16.91 -11.83 0.83
N THR A 27 17.59 -10.69 0.86
CA THR A 27 18.26 -10.19 2.06
C THR A 27 17.24 -9.80 3.11
N ALA A 28 16.17 -9.11 2.71
CA ALA A 28 15.05 -8.76 3.57
C ALA A 28 14.37 -10.01 4.15
N ALA A 29 14.12 -11.04 3.34
CA ALA A 29 13.57 -12.31 3.81
C ALA A 29 14.50 -13.00 4.83
N ASN A 30 15.81 -13.04 4.58
CA ASN A 30 16.78 -13.61 5.51
C ASN A 30 16.83 -12.83 6.83
N VAL A 31 16.79 -11.50 6.78
CA VAL A 31 16.73 -10.64 7.98
C VAL A 31 15.49 -10.94 8.82
N LEU A 32 14.33 -11.10 8.19
CA LEU A 32 13.09 -11.47 8.88
C LEU A 32 13.19 -12.84 9.56
N ILE A 33 13.77 -13.83 8.88
CA ILE A 33 13.97 -15.19 9.45
C ILE A 33 14.92 -15.13 10.64
N ILE A 34 16.04 -14.40 10.52
CA ILE A 34 17.02 -14.24 11.60
C ILE A 34 16.38 -13.52 12.79
N ALA A 35 15.61 -12.46 12.55
CA ALA A 35 14.90 -11.75 13.60
C ALA A 35 13.89 -12.68 14.32
N PHE A 36 13.08 -13.43 13.58
CA PHE A 36 12.12 -14.38 14.14
C PHE A 36 12.79 -15.45 15.01
N LEU A 37 13.82 -16.13 14.48
CA LEU A 37 14.54 -17.18 15.18
C LEU A 37 15.33 -16.62 16.38
N GLY A 38 15.91 -15.44 16.24
CA GLY A 38 16.62 -14.74 17.31
C GLY A 38 15.70 -14.36 18.46
N THR A 39 14.51 -13.82 18.17
CA THR A 39 13.51 -13.51 19.19
C THR A 39 13.02 -14.78 19.90
N LEU A 40 12.76 -15.86 19.16
CA LEU A 40 12.40 -17.15 19.77
C LEU A 40 13.49 -17.68 20.70
N ALA A 41 14.75 -17.64 20.26
CA ALA A 41 15.88 -18.09 21.07
C ALA A 41 16.03 -17.24 22.35
N LEU A 42 15.87 -15.92 22.26
CA LEU A 42 15.90 -15.02 23.41
C LEU A 42 14.77 -15.33 24.42
N ILE A 43 13.55 -15.54 23.94
CA ILE A 43 12.40 -15.88 24.81
C ILE A 43 12.66 -17.22 25.53
N GLU A 44 13.21 -18.21 24.82
CA GLU A 44 13.53 -19.51 25.39
C GLU A 44 14.65 -19.42 26.44
N LEU A 45 15.70 -18.67 26.16
CA LEU A 45 16.79 -18.41 27.11
C LEU A 45 16.29 -17.69 28.37
N ARG A 46 15.36 -16.74 28.24
CA ARG A 46 14.69 -16.08 29.38
C ARG A 46 13.96 -17.11 30.24
N ARG A 47 13.18 -17.98 29.60
CA ARG A 47 12.37 -19.01 30.28
C ARG A 47 13.23 -20.03 31.04
N GLN A 48 14.44 -20.29 30.54
CA GLN A 48 15.42 -21.16 31.20
C GLN A 48 16.22 -20.45 32.31
N GLY A 49 15.99 -19.15 32.53
CA GLY A 49 16.69 -18.37 33.57
C GLY A 49 18.15 -18.05 33.23
N LEU A 50 18.54 -18.17 31.94
CA LEU A 50 19.92 -18.00 31.48
C LEU A 50 20.26 -16.55 31.08
N ILE A 51 19.32 -15.62 31.24
CA ILE A 51 19.48 -14.20 30.86
C ILE A 51 19.65 -13.34 32.13
N PRO A 52 20.59 -12.37 32.15
CA PRO A 52 20.75 -11.39 33.23
C PRO A 52 19.43 -10.66 33.54
N GLU A 53 19.16 -10.33 34.80
CA GLU A 53 17.90 -9.70 35.23
C GLU A 53 17.57 -8.41 34.43
N GLU A 54 18.58 -7.60 34.10
CA GLU A 54 18.43 -6.38 33.30
C GLU A 54 17.89 -6.64 31.88
N LEU A 55 18.27 -7.77 31.27
CA LEU A 55 17.78 -8.18 29.94
C LEU A 55 16.47 -8.95 30.04
N ALA A 56 16.22 -9.61 31.17
CA ALA A 56 14.99 -10.35 31.42
C ALA A 56 13.77 -9.44 31.59
N GLU A 57 13.93 -8.15 31.93
CA GLU A 57 12.82 -7.18 31.94
C GLU A 57 12.36 -6.78 30.52
N ILE A 58 13.27 -6.84 29.54
CA ILE A 58 13.03 -6.36 28.17
C ILE A 58 12.48 -7.48 27.27
N VAL A 59 12.93 -8.72 27.46
CA VAL A 59 12.56 -9.86 26.61
C VAL A 59 11.18 -10.39 27.01
N PRO A 60 10.17 -10.48 26.12
CA PRO A 60 8.85 -11.03 26.48
C PRO A 60 8.89 -12.52 26.85
N SER A 61 7.86 -13.01 27.54
CA SER A 61 7.80 -14.41 28.01
C SER A 61 7.00 -15.34 27.08
N ASN A 62 6.20 -14.79 26.16
CA ASN A 62 5.33 -15.54 25.28
C ASN A 62 6.01 -15.78 23.91
N HIS A 63 6.17 -17.04 23.48
CA HIS A 63 6.73 -17.42 22.18
C HIS A 63 5.98 -16.79 21.00
N TYR A 64 4.67 -16.55 21.11
CA TYR A 64 3.88 -15.86 20.08
C TYR A 64 4.36 -14.42 19.84
N TYR A 65 5.11 -13.81 20.76
CA TYR A 65 5.69 -12.48 20.54
C TYR A 65 6.72 -12.45 19.39
N ALA A 66 7.46 -13.54 19.16
CA ALA A 66 8.39 -13.63 18.03
C ALA A 66 7.68 -13.47 16.68
N ILE A 67 6.45 -13.99 16.58
CA ILE A 67 5.59 -13.85 15.41
C ILE A 67 5.26 -12.37 15.17
N ASN A 68 4.90 -11.64 16.22
CA ASN A 68 4.61 -10.20 16.14
C ASN A 68 5.84 -9.40 15.66
N VAL A 69 7.04 -9.67 16.20
CA VAL A 69 8.28 -9.00 15.75
C VAL A 69 8.51 -9.21 14.26
N ALA A 70 8.39 -10.46 13.79
CA ALA A 70 8.57 -10.78 12.37
C ALA A 70 7.54 -10.08 11.49
N PHE A 71 6.26 -10.06 11.88
CA PHE A 71 5.22 -9.38 11.12
C PHE A 71 5.34 -7.86 11.15
N SER A 72 5.73 -7.26 12.27
CA SER A 72 5.97 -5.82 12.38
C SER A 72 7.13 -5.38 11.49
N MET A 73 8.24 -6.13 11.46
CA MET A 73 9.34 -5.87 10.53
C MET A 73 8.92 -6.01 9.07
N LEU A 74 8.16 -7.07 8.77
CA LEU A 74 7.67 -7.32 7.42
C LEU A 74 6.69 -6.24 6.95
N LEU A 75 5.81 -5.76 7.85
CA LEU A 75 4.93 -4.62 7.60
C LEU A 75 5.75 -3.37 7.28
N GLY A 76 6.84 -3.11 8.01
CA GLY A 76 7.77 -2.02 7.72
C GLY A 76 8.34 -2.08 6.30
N LEU A 77 8.73 -3.27 5.83
CA LEU A 77 9.21 -3.45 4.46
C LEU A 77 8.11 -3.20 3.42
N GLU A 78 6.90 -3.69 3.65
CA GLU A 78 5.76 -3.44 2.74
C GLU A 78 5.41 -1.97 2.65
N VAL A 79 5.44 -1.31 3.80
CA VAL A 79 5.19 0.11 3.97
C VAL A 79 6.22 0.94 3.17
N LEU A 80 7.50 0.59 3.20
CA LEU A 80 8.52 1.22 2.35
C LEU A 80 8.23 1.00 0.86
N GLY A 81 7.84 -0.21 0.47
CA GLY A 81 7.41 -0.51 -0.90
C GLY A 81 6.23 0.34 -1.38
N LEU A 82 5.29 0.66 -0.48
CA LEU A 82 4.15 1.54 -0.78
C LEU A 82 4.60 2.97 -1.13
N VAL A 83 5.66 3.49 -0.50
CA VAL A 83 6.21 4.82 -0.81
C VAL A 83 6.77 4.86 -2.23
N PHE A 84 7.53 3.84 -2.63
CA PHE A 84 8.04 3.75 -4.00
C PHE A 84 6.90 3.61 -5.01
N SER A 85 5.87 2.81 -4.69
CA SER A 85 4.70 2.64 -5.55
C SER A 85 3.88 3.92 -5.78
N LEU A 86 4.05 4.94 -4.93
CA LEU A 86 3.35 6.22 -5.01
C LEU A 86 3.77 7.04 -6.23
N SER A 87 5.03 6.90 -6.67
CA SER A 87 5.56 7.61 -7.85
C SER A 87 4.98 7.09 -9.17
N ASN A 88 4.51 5.83 -9.17
CA ASN A 88 4.00 5.14 -10.34
C ASN A 88 2.58 5.61 -10.73
N SER A 89 2.07 5.16 -11.88
CA SER A 89 0.75 5.61 -12.37
C SER A 89 -0.36 5.22 -11.38
N VAL A 90 -1.29 6.15 -11.07
CA VAL A 90 -2.30 5.98 -10.01
C VAL A 90 -3.17 4.73 -10.23
N ALA A 91 -3.53 4.43 -11.48
CA ALA A 91 -4.38 3.30 -11.83
C ALA A 91 -3.66 1.93 -11.80
N VAL A 92 -2.34 1.89 -12.00
CA VAL A 92 -1.53 0.66 -11.85
C VAL A 92 -1.14 0.47 -10.39
N SER A 93 -0.79 1.56 -9.70
CA SER A 93 -0.46 1.57 -8.27
C SER A 93 -1.60 1.07 -7.41
N ILE A 94 -2.86 1.42 -7.74
CA ILE A 94 -4.00 1.02 -6.90
C ILE A 94 -4.27 -0.50 -6.87
N GLY A 95 -4.13 -1.20 -7.99
CA GLY A 95 -4.24 -2.67 -8.01
C GLY A 95 -3.21 -3.33 -7.10
N LYS A 96 -1.98 -2.81 -7.14
CA LYS A 96 -0.90 -3.26 -6.25
C LYS A 96 -1.17 -2.94 -4.78
N GLN A 97 -1.76 -1.79 -4.48
CA GLN A 97 -2.16 -1.44 -3.11
C GLN A 97 -3.22 -2.40 -2.57
N PHE A 98 -4.17 -2.84 -3.39
CA PHE A 98 -5.14 -3.85 -2.99
C PHE A 98 -4.51 -5.24 -2.79
N GLU A 99 -3.53 -5.62 -3.61
CA GLU A 99 -2.75 -6.85 -3.36
C GLU A 99 -2.05 -6.77 -2.01
N ILE A 100 -1.36 -5.67 -1.74
CA ILE A 100 -0.66 -5.43 -0.47
C ILE A 100 -1.66 -5.45 0.69
N LEU A 101 -2.80 -4.76 0.58
CA LEU A 101 -3.85 -4.77 1.60
C LEU A 101 -4.38 -6.19 1.87
N SER A 102 -4.61 -6.98 0.82
CA SER A 102 -5.09 -8.37 0.98
C SER A 102 -4.09 -9.25 1.74
N LEU A 103 -2.80 -9.09 1.45
CA LEU A 103 -1.72 -9.79 2.14
C LEU A 103 -1.56 -9.31 3.59
N ILE A 104 -1.65 -8.00 3.84
CA ILE A 104 -1.59 -7.42 5.18
C ILE A 104 -2.75 -7.94 6.04
N LEU A 105 -3.99 -7.99 5.51
CA LEU A 105 -5.13 -8.55 6.26
C LEU A 105 -4.91 -10.02 6.61
N LEU A 106 -4.43 -10.85 5.66
CA LEU A 106 -4.07 -12.23 5.98
C LEU A 106 -3.02 -12.30 7.09
N ARG A 107 -2.05 -11.37 7.10
CA ARG A 107 -1.01 -11.32 8.14
C ARG A 107 -1.50 -10.83 9.49
N HIS A 108 -2.38 -9.83 9.53
CA HIS A 108 -3.01 -9.36 10.78
C HIS A 108 -3.78 -10.49 11.47
N SER A 109 -4.27 -11.47 10.71
CA SER A 109 -4.86 -12.68 11.28
C SER A 109 -3.85 -13.45 12.16
N PHE A 110 -2.55 -13.46 11.82
CA PHE A 110 -1.55 -14.10 12.66
C PHE A 110 -1.15 -13.29 13.90
N ASN A 111 -1.37 -11.96 13.91
CA ASN A 111 -1.05 -11.13 15.08
C ASN A 111 -1.99 -11.38 16.26
N GLU A 112 -3.22 -11.82 16.00
CA GLU A 112 -4.17 -12.16 17.07
C GLU A 112 -3.70 -13.37 17.90
N PHE A 113 -2.71 -14.13 17.43
CA PHE A 113 -2.18 -15.27 18.18
C PHE A 113 -1.43 -14.86 19.46
N ILE A 114 -0.97 -13.61 19.56
CA ILE A 114 -0.31 -13.12 20.78
C ILE A 114 -1.23 -13.09 22.00
N TYR A 115 -2.55 -13.04 21.76
CA TYR A 115 -3.58 -13.03 22.80
C TYR A 115 -3.98 -14.44 23.23
N PHE A 116 -3.41 -15.50 22.63
CA PHE A 116 -3.60 -16.85 23.12
C PHE A 116 -2.71 -17.12 24.33
N HIS A 117 -3.31 -17.64 25.39
CA HIS A 117 -2.63 -18.18 26.57
C HIS A 117 -2.48 -19.70 26.44
N GLU A 118 -1.43 -20.23 27.07
CA GLU A 118 -1.26 -21.67 27.26
C GLU A 118 -1.72 -22.07 28.68
N PRO A 119 -2.63 -23.03 28.88
CA PRO A 119 -3.37 -23.84 27.88
C PRO A 119 -4.56 -23.11 27.25
N LEU A 120 -4.86 -23.43 25.98
CA LEU A 120 -5.94 -22.82 25.20
C LEU A 120 -7.32 -23.10 25.82
N THR A 121 -7.97 -22.07 26.37
CA THR A 121 -9.38 -22.13 26.80
C THR A 121 -10.29 -21.42 25.78
N TRP A 122 -11.38 -22.07 25.39
CA TRP A 122 -12.28 -21.57 24.34
C TRP A 122 -12.94 -20.22 24.68
N THR A 123 -13.22 -19.99 25.97
CA THR A 123 -13.83 -18.76 26.48
C THR A 123 -12.96 -17.54 26.19
N GLU A 124 -11.64 -17.66 26.33
CA GLU A 124 -10.68 -16.58 26.07
C GLU A 124 -10.29 -16.49 24.59
N ALA A 125 -10.27 -17.62 23.87
CA ALA A 125 -9.91 -17.68 22.46
C ALA A 125 -11.00 -17.18 21.50
N SER A 126 -12.27 -17.14 21.91
CA SER A 126 -13.41 -16.84 21.04
C SER A 126 -13.30 -15.48 20.30
N LYS A 127 -12.87 -14.42 20.98
CA LYS A 127 -12.75 -13.07 20.41
C LYS A 127 -11.56 -12.94 19.44
N PRO A 128 -10.32 -13.35 19.81
CA PRO A 128 -9.21 -13.43 18.86
C PRO A 128 -9.55 -14.27 17.62
N VAL A 129 -10.21 -15.43 17.79
CA VAL A 129 -10.63 -16.28 16.66
C VAL A 129 -11.55 -15.56 15.68
N LEU A 130 -12.49 -14.74 16.16
CA LEU A 130 -13.35 -13.93 15.30
C LEU A 130 -12.57 -12.86 14.53
N HIS A 131 -11.58 -12.22 15.15
CA HIS A 131 -10.69 -11.27 14.46
C HIS A 131 -9.86 -11.97 13.38
N ILE A 132 -9.33 -13.15 13.67
CA ILE A 132 -8.61 -14.01 12.71
C ILE A 132 -9.51 -14.31 11.50
N LEU A 133 -10.72 -14.79 11.75
CA LEU A 133 -11.68 -15.13 10.69
C LEU A 133 -12.08 -13.90 9.88
N SER A 134 -12.33 -12.76 10.53
CA SER A 134 -12.65 -11.50 9.84
C SER A 134 -11.51 -11.07 8.92
N ASN A 135 -10.29 -10.98 9.44
CA ASN A 135 -9.13 -10.54 8.68
C ASN A 135 -8.80 -11.50 7.52
N ALA A 136 -8.81 -12.82 7.77
CA ALA A 136 -8.53 -13.83 6.76
C ALA A 136 -9.58 -13.86 5.64
N SER A 137 -10.87 -13.81 6.01
CA SER A 137 -11.97 -13.75 5.04
C SER A 137 -11.95 -12.44 4.25
N GLY A 138 -11.66 -11.31 4.91
CA GLY A 138 -11.49 -10.02 4.25
C GLY A 138 -10.37 -10.02 3.21
N GLY A 139 -9.20 -10.53 3.57
CA GLY A 139 -8.08 -10.70 2.65
C GLY A 139 -8.46 -11.56 1.43
N LEU A 140 -9.14 -12.68 1.64
CA LEU A 140 -9.63 -13.55 0.57
C LEU A 140 -10.64 -12.84 -0.34
N VAL A 141 -11.61 -12.11 0.23
CA VAL A 141 -12.61 -11.36 -0.55
C VAL A 141 -11.94 -10.31 -1.42
N ILE A 142 -11.03 -9.52 -0.87
CA ILE A 142 -10.28 -8.53 -1.64
C ILE A 142 -9.48 -9.21 -2.75
N PHE A 143 -8.80 -10.34 -2.46
CA PHE A 143 -8.07 -11.11 -3.46
C PHE A 143 -8.95 -11.56 -4.64
N LEU A 144 -10.15 -12.05 -4.36
CA LEU A 144 -11.12 -12.42 -5.41
C LEU A 144 -11.57 -11.19 -6.23
N MET A 145 -11.82 -10.06 -5.57
CA MET A 145 -12.21 -8.81 -6.24
C MET A 145 -11.08 -8.25 -7.11
N ILE A 146 -9.81 -8.45 -6.74
CA ILE A 146 -8.65 -8.05 -7.56
C ILE A 146 -8.67 -8.77 -8.92
N GLY A 147 -9.03 -10.05 -8.94
CA GLY A 147 -9.21 -10.79 -10.20
C GLY A 147 -10.25 -10.14 -11.13
N ILE A 148 -11.35 -9.64 -10.56
CA ILE A 148 -12.38 -8.90 -11.32
C ILE A 148 -11.84 -7.56 -11.82
N TYR A 149 -11.14 -6.82 -10.96
CA TYR A 149 -10.55 -5.52 -11.31
C TYR A 149 -9.55 -5.63 -12.45
N TYR A 150 -8.61 -6.58 -12.40
CA TYR A 150 -7.65 -6.76 -13.48
C TYR A 150 -8.29 -7.19 -14.79
N LYS A 151 -9.35 -8.01 -14.75
CA LYS A 151 -10.12 -8.35 -15.95
C LYS A 151 -10.78 -7.12 -16.59
N LEU A 152 -11.30 -6.19 -15.79
CA LEU A 152 -11.86 -4.93 -16.27
C LEU A 152 -10.79 -3.96 -16.80
N GLN A 153 -9.58 -3.99 -16.23
CA GLN A 153 -8.48 -3.12 -16.63
C GLN A 153 -7.76 -3.60 -17.90
N GLN A 154 -7.62 -4.92 -18.11
CA GLN A 154 -6.98 -5.51 -19.29
C GLN A 154 -7.68 -5.13 -20.61
N GLN A 155 -8.98 -4.81 -20.59
CA GLN A 155 -9.69 -4.31 -21.78
C GLN A 155 -9.14 -2.98 -22.33
N ARG A 156 -8.22 -2.31 -21.62
CA ARG A 156 -7.74 -0.95 -21.91
C ARG A 156 -6.23 -0.80 -22.12
N VAL A 157 -5.38 -1.77 -21.77
CA VAL A 157 -3.92 -1.63 -21.98
C VAL A 157 -3.59 -1.34 -23.46
N MET A 158 -4.47 -1.75 -24.37
CA MET A 158 -4.36 -1.57 -25.81
C MET A 158 -4.69 -0.15 -26.32
N THR A 159 -5.15 0.77 -25.46
CA THR A 159 -5.59 2.14 -25.83
C THR A 159 -5.01 3.23 -24.93
N GLN A 160 -3.80 3.07 -24.39
CA GLN A 160 -3.17 4.15 -23.64
C GLN A 160 -2.64 5.27 -24.55
N ASN A 161 -3.20 6.45 -24.35
CA ASN A 161 -2.78 7.71 -24.95
C ASN A 161 -1.55 8.25 -24.17
N PRO A 162 -0.36 8.42 -24.79
CA PRO A 162 0.89 8.77 -24.11
C PRO A 162 1.01 10.26 -23.75
N GLY A 163 -0.04 10.86 -23.19
CA GLY A 163 -0.12 12.29 -22.89
C GLY A 163 0.23 12.70 -21.46
N VAL A 164 0.96 11.87 -20.69
CA VAL A 164 1.36 12.27 -19.32
C VAL A 164 2.50 13.28 -19.41
N THR A 165 2.25 14.54 -19.02
CA THR A 165 3.27 15.59 -19.00
C THR A 165 4.41 15.20 -18.04
N ALA A 166 5.66 15.27 -18.51
CA ALA A 166 6.86 14.96 -17.72
C ALA A 166 6.91 15.69 -16.35
N ASN A 167 6.34 16.89 -16.28
CA ASN A 167 6.23 17.68 -15.05
C ASN A 167 5.39 17.01 -13.96
N PHE A 168 4.33 16.26 -14.32
CA PHE A 168 3.52 15.52 -13.36
C PHE A 168 4.28 14.32 -12.79
N ILE A 169 5.05 13.63 -13.63
CA ILE A 169 5.91 12.51 -13.21
C ILE A 169 7.00 13.01 -12.24
N ALA A 170 7.66 14.11 -12.59
CA ALA A 170 8.71 14.67 -11.75
C ALA A 170 8.17 15.16 -10.39
N PHE A 171 6.96 15.74 -10.36
CA PHE A 171 6.33 16.13 -9.10
C PHE A 171 6.03 14.94 -8.19
N LYS A 172 5.51 13.83 -8.76
CA LYS A 172 5.27 12.60 -7.98
C LYS A 172 6.53 12.06 -7.33
N LYS A 173 7.64 12.05 -8.07
CA LYS A 173 8.94 11.60 -7.56
C LYS A 173 9.47 12.51 -6.47
N LEU A 174 9.28 13.83 -6.59
CA LEU A 174 9.62 14.78 -5.52
C LEU A 174 8.83 14.49 -4.24
N VAL A 175 7.51 14.29 -4.35
CA VAL A 175 6.66 13.95 -3.19
C VAL A 175 7.11 12.63 -2.56
N ALA A 176 7.37 11.60 -3.36
CA ALA A 176 7.86 10.31 -2.87
C ALA A 176 9.24 10.41 -2.18
N LEU A 177 10.15 11.23 -2.71
CA LEU A 177 11.46 11.46 -2.11
C LEU A 177 11.36 12.22 -0.77
N LEU A 178 10.48 13.24 -0.71
CA LEU A 178 10.23 14.01 0.51
C LEU A 178 9.64 13.10 1.60
N LEU A 179 8.66 12.27 1.24
CA LEU A 179 8.12 11.22 2.10
C LEU A 179 9.22 10.31 2.64
N LEU A 180 10.08 9.78 1.76
CA LEU A 180 11.18 8.90 2.16
C LEU A 180 12.12 9.57 3.17
N PHE A 181 12.42 10.87 2.99
CA PHE A 181 13.23 11.62 3.94
C PHE A 181 12.53 11.81 5.30
N ILE A 182 11.25 12.20 5.30
CA ILE A 182 10.45 12.30 6.53
C ILE A 182 10.41 10.95 7.25
N PHE A 183 10.20 9.85 6.52
CA PHE A 183 10.13 8.52 7.11
C PHE A 183 11.45 8.04 7.69
N SER A 184 12.56 8.25 6.99
CA SER A 184 13.89 7.98 7.58
C SER A 184 14.10 8.80 8.85
N GLY A 185 13.70 10.08 8.87
CA GLY A 185 13.79 10.92 10.05
C GLY A 185 12.98 10.40 11.24
N ILE A 186 11.70 10.08 11.02
CA ILE A 186 10.82 9.53 12.07
C ILE A 186 11.34 8.18 12.55
N GLY A 187 11.77 7.29 11.64
CA GLY A 187 12.29 5.97 11.98
C GLY A 187 13.57 6.02 12.80
N ILE A 188 14.49 6.93 12.46
CA ILE A 188 15.73 7.15 13.25
C ILE A 188 15.40 7.69 14.63
N ALA A 189 14.47 8.65 14.74
CA ALA A 189 14.05 9.22 16.02
C ALA A 189 13.38 8.16 16.91
N ASP A 190 12.48 7.35 16.35
CA ASP A 190 11.80 6.29 17.08
C ASP A 190 12.77 5.18 17.53
N ALA A 191 13.71 4.79 16.66
CA ALA A 191 14.77 3.84 17.03
C ALA A 191 15.67 4.40 18.14
N TYR A 192 16.00 5.69 18.11
CA TYR A 192 16.76 6.34 19.17
C TYR A 192 15.99 6.34 20.49
N LEU A 193 14.69 6.64 20.49
CA LEU A 193 13.84 6.58 21.69
C LEU A 193 13.74 5.16 22.25
N TYR A 194 13.55 4.17 21.38
CA TYR A 194 13.49 2.76 21.75
C TYR A 194 14.79 2.30 22.45
N LEU A 195 15.96 2.68 21.90
CA LEU A 195 17.25 2.34 22.48
C LEU A 195 17.51 3.01 23.85
N ASN A 196 16.89 4.15 24.11
CA ASN A 196 17.01 4.87 25.38
C ASN A 196 15.89 4.51 26.37
N ILE A 197 15.03 3.52 26.07
CA ILE A 197 13.91 3.09 26.93
C ILE A 197 12.96 4.27 27.25
N LEU A 198 12.79 5.19 26.28
CA LEU A 198 11.79 6.24 26.36
C LEU A 198 10.47 5.79 25.70
N PRO A 199 9.33 6.41 26.05
CA PRO A 199 8.08 6.17 25.34
C PRO A 199 8.25 6.42 23.84
N THR A 200 8.09 5.37 23.04
CA THR A 200 8.16 5.43 21.58
C THR A 200 6.88 5.98 20.99
N PHE A 201 6.94 6.39 19.73
CA PHE A 201 5.74 6.80 19.00
C PHE A 201 5.10 5.58 18.33
N ASP A 202 3.82 5.70 17.99
CA ASP A 202 3.22 4.76 17.03
C ASP A 202 3.74 5.13 15.63
N PHE A 203 4.95 4.63 15.32
CA PHE A 203 5.64 4.86 14.05
C PHE A 203 4.72 4.59 12.84
N PHE A 204 3.97 3.49 12.88
CA PHE A 204 3.07 3.09 11.79
C PHE A 204 1.87 4.03 11.67
N ALA A 205 1.23 4.42 12.76
CA ALA A 205 0.10 5.35 12.71
C ALA A 205 0.50 6.73 12.14
N ILE A 206 1.66 7.27 12.58
CA ILE A 206 2.21 8.52 12.04
C ILE A 206 2.52 8.33 10.55
N PHE A 207 3.19 7.23 10.20
CA PHE A 207 3.53 6.90 8.82
C PHE A 207 2.29 6.92 7.91
N TYR A 208 1.24 6.18 8.27
CA TYR A 208 0.03 6.08 7.45
C TYR A 208 -0.69 7.42 7.33
N THR A 209 -0.67 8.23 8.39
CA THR A 209 -1.23 9.58 8.36
C THR A 209 -0.53 10.45 7.31
N VAL A 210 0.80 10.50 7.32
CA VAL A 210 1.59 11.27 6.33
C VAL A 210 1.30 10.77 4.90
N LEU A 211 1.09 9.47 4.73
CA LEU A 211 0.80 8.87 3.44
C LEU A 211 -0.59 9.26 2.92
N VAL A 212 -1.62 9.28 3.79
CA VAL A 212 -2.96 9.81 3.46
C VAL A 212 -2.87 11.25 2.94
N PHE A 213 -2.16 12.13 3.67
CA PHE A 213 -2.02 13.53 3.26
C PHE A 213 -1.29 13.66 1.91
N SER A 214 -0.30 12.81 1.67
CA SER A 214 0.44 12.80 0.41
C SER A 214 -0.40 12.29 -0.76
N ASP A 215 -1.23 11.27 -0.53
CA ASP A 215 -2.19 10.76 -1.50
C ASP A 215 -3.17 11.89 -1.90
N VAL A 216 -3.71 12.65 -0.94
CA VAL A 216 -4.57 13.82 -1.17
C VAL A 216 -3.83 14.92 -1.95
N LEU A 217 -2.58 15.23 -1.59
CA LEU A 217 -1.77 16.22 -2.31
C LEU A 217 -1.59 15.83 -3.78
N LEU A 218 -1.33 14.55 -4.06
CA LEU A 218 -1.20 14.05 -5.43
C LEU A 218 -2.50 14.18 -6.23
N VAL A 219 -3.68 14.06 -5.60
CA VAL A 219 -4.97 14.36 -6.24
C VAL A 219 -5.05 15.80 -6.67
N LEU A 220 -4.81 16.71 -5.73
CA LEU A 220 -4.93 18.15 -5.98
C LEU A 220 -3.99 18.58 -7.11
N VAL A 221 -2.80 18.00 -7.15
CA VAL A 221 -1.84 18.28 -8.22
C VAL A 221 -2.28 17.65 -9.54
N SER A 222 -2.87 16.45 -9.53
CA SER A 222 -3.39 15.83 -10.76
C SER A 222 -4.50 16.65 -11.44
N LEU A 223 -5.31 17.40 -10.67
CA LEU A 223 -6.34 18.30 -11.19
C LEU A 223 -5.75 19.43 -12.05
N ARG A 224 -4.52 19.84 -11.77
CA ARG A 224 -3.82 20.89 -12.52
C ARG A 224 -3.42 20.45 -13.94
N TYR A 225 -3.31 19.15 -14.20
CA TYR A 225 -2.71 18.60 -15.43
C TYR A 225 -3.67 17.78 -16.30
N SER A 226 -4.98 17.72 -15.98
CA SER A 226 -5.95 16.93 -16.77
C SER A 226 -7.08 17.81 -17.34
N SER A 227 -7.30 17.75 -18.66
CA SER A 227 -8.32 18.57 -19.35
C SER A 227 -9.66 17.87 -19.60
N SER A 228 -9.79 16.57 -19.35
CA SER A 228 -11.06 15.83 -19.55
C SER A 228 -11.71 15.44 -18.23
N TYR A 229 -12.98 15.82 -18.04
CA TYR A 229 -13.78 15.52 -16.86
C TYR A 229 -13.76 14.02 -16.48
N GLN A 230 -13.89 13.12 -17.47
CA GLN A 230 -13.94 11.68 -17.21
C GLN A 230 -12.61 11.15 -16.63
N THR A 231 -11.49 11.67 -17.12
CA THR A 231 -10.14 11.31 -16.64
C THR A 231 -9.90 11.89 -15.25
N VAL A 232 -10.36 13.13 -15.00
CA VAL A 232 -10.32 13.76 -13.68
C VAL A 232 -11.13 12.95 -12.67
N PHE A 233 -12.39 12.64 -12.97
CA PHE A 233 -13.27 11.89 -12.06
C PHE A 233 -12.69 10.52 -11.70
N ARG A 234 -12.16 9.77 -12.68
CA ARG A 234 -11.53 8.48 -12.44
C ARG A 234 -10.29 8.60 -11.55
N ASN A 235 -9.40 9.54 -11.84
CA ASN A 235 -8.15 9.71 -11.09
C ASN A 235 -8.43 10.17 -9.66
N SER A 236 -9.38 11.10 -9.46
CA SER A 236 -9.85 11.50 -8.14
C SER A 236 -10.51 10.34 -7.38
N GLY A 237 -11.34 9.55 -8.05
CA GLY A 237 -11.96 8.36 -7.46
C GLY A 237 -10.93 7.33 -6.99
N PHE A 238 -9.91 7.04 -7.80
CA PHE A 238 -8.84 6.13 -7.39
C PHE A 238 -8.05 6.64 -6.20
N ALA A 239 -7.78 7.94 -6.12
CA ALA A 239 -7.09 8.45 -4.97
C ALA A 239 -7.93 8.46 -3.69
N VAL A 240 -9.26 8.68 -3.79
CA VAL A 240 -10.17 8.44 -2.66
C VAL A 240 -10.09 6.98 -2.21
N ALA A 241 -10.12 6.02 -3.15
CA ALA A 241 -9.94 4.60 -2.83
C ALA A 241 -8.60 4.32 -2.13
N THR A 242 -7.50 4.91 -2.61
CA THR A 242 -6.19 4.83 -1.95
C THR A 242 -6.22 5.38 -0.53
N VAL A 243 -6.81 6.55 -0.29
CA VAL A 243 -6.95 7.12 1.06
C VAL A 243 -7.75 6.18 1.96
N VAL A 244 -8.86 5.60 1.48
CA VAL A 244 -9.64 4.63 2.25
C VAL A 244 -8.82 3.37 2.56
N VAL A 245 -7.99 2.89 1.63
CA VAL A 245 -7.04 1.79 1.88
C VAL A 245 -6.06 2.14 3.01
N ARG A 246 -5.53 3.37 3.05
CA ARG A 246 -4.65 3.79 4.16
C ARG A 246 -5.36 3.79 5.50
N ILE A 247 -6.59 4.30 5.54
CA ILE A 247 -7.42 4.29 6.75
C ILE A 247 -7.74 2.85 7.16
N ALA A 248 -7.96 1.94 6.20
CA ALA A 248 -8.18 0.53 6.49
C ALA A 248 -6.98 -0.14 7.17
N LEU A 249 -5.74 0.29 6.89
CA LEU A 249 -4.53 -0.26 7.51
C LEU A 249 -4.36 0.11 8.99
N THR A 250 -4.94 1.24 9.43
CA THR A 250 -4.91 1.67 10.84
C THR A 250 -6.20 1.38 11.60
N ALA A 251 -7.25 0.96 10.90
CA ALA A 251 -8.54 0.69 11.50
C ALA A 251 -8.51 -0.58 12.36
N PRO A 252 -9.31 -0.63 13.45
CA PRO A 252 -9.46 -1.84 14.25
C PRO A 252 -10.05 -3.00 13.43
N PRO A 253 -9.93 -4.25 13.94
CA PRO A 253 -10.53 -5.43 13.32
C PRO A 253 -12.02 -5.21 12.97
N TYR A 254 -12.49 -5.90 11.94
CA TYR A 254 -13.79 -5.72 11.28
C TYR A 254 -13.89 -4.44 10.42
N TYR A 255 -13.51 -3.29 10.96
CA TYR A 255 -13.57 -2.00 10.24
C TYR A 255 -12.52 -1.93 9.13
N ASN A 256 -11.31 -2.43 9.41
CA ASN A 256 -10.25 -2.59 8.40
C ASN A 256 -10.72 -3.37 7.16
N VAL A 257 -11.41 -4.50 7.38
CA VAL A 257 -11.96 -5.36 6.33
C VAL A 257 -13.08 -4.65 5.58
N LEU A 258 -14.02 -4.03 6.29
CA LEU A 258 -15.14 -3.31 5.68
C LEU A 258 -14.66 -2.16 4.80
N LEU A 259 -13.71 -1.36 5.29
CA LEU A 259 -13.10 -0.26 4.54
C LEU A 259 -12.32 -0.77 3.32
N GLY A 260 -11.55 -1.85 3.48
CA GLY A 260 -10.79 -2.47 2.40
C GLY A 260 -11.67 -3.00 1.27
N VAL A 261 -12.70 -3.78 1.62
CA VAL A 261 -13.68 -4.30 0.66
C VAL A 261 -14.47 -3.17 0.01
N GLY A 262 -14.89 -2.17 0.79
CA GLY A 262 -15.59 -0.99 0.30
C GLY A 262 -14.76 -0.16 -0.69
N ALA A 263 -13.48 0.08 -0.39
CA ALA A 263 -12.56 0.76 -1.29
C ALA A 263 -12.38 -0.02 -2.61
N MET A 264 -12.25 -1.34 -2.53
CA MET A 264 -12.10 -2.20 -3.70
C MET A 264 -13.36 -2.19 -4.57
N ALA A 265 -14.54 -2.30 -3.96
CA ALA A 265 -15.82 -2.19 -4.65
C ALA A 265 -15.95 -0.84 -5.36
N PHE A 266 -15.57 0.24 -4.67
CA PHE A 266 -15.58 1.59 -5.23
C PHE A 266 -14.63 1.73 -6.44
N ALA A 267 -13.40 1.23 -6.34
CA ALA A 267 -12.43 1.24 -7.45
C ALA A 267 -12.92 0.43 -8.67
N ILE A 268 -13.54 -0.73 -8.44
CA ILE A 268 -14.18 -1.52 -9.50
C ILE A 268 -15.34 -0.72 -10.13
N GLY A 269 -16.18 -0.08 -9.32
CA GLY A 269 -17.31 0.74 -9.78
C GLY A 269 -16.88 1.91 -10.67
N ILE A 270 -15.86 2.65 -10.25
CA ILE A 270 -15.23 3.72 -11.04
C ILE A 270 -14.73 3.17 -12.39
N THR A 271 -14.02 2.05 -12.36
CA THR A 271 -13.43 1.42 -13.56
C THR A 271 -14.53 0.98 -14.53
N PHE A 272 -15.58 0.34 -14.01
CA PHE A 272 -16.72 -0.11 -14.80
C PHE A 272 -17.48 1.07 -15.44
N ALA A 273 -17.79 2.11 -14.65
CA ALA A 273 -18.51 3.29 -15.14
C ALA A 273 -17.72 4.01 -16.23
N TYR A 274 -16.42 4.22 -16.01
CA TYR A 274 -15.53 4.84 -16.98
C TYR A 274 -15.50 4.07 -18.30
N ASN A 275 -15.29 2.74 -18.25
CA ASN A 275 -15.24 1.89 -19.43
C ASN A 275 -16.54 1.92 -20.25
N ARG A 276 -17.70 2.05 -19.59
CA ARG A 276 -19.00 2.10 -20.27
C ARG A 276 -19.25 3.45 -20.96
N LEU A 277 -18.83 4.55 -20.33
CA LEU A 277 -18.91 5.90 -20.92
C LEU A 277 -18.00 6.04 -22.15
N GLU A 278 -16.78 5.48 -22.09
CA GLU A 278 -15.83 5.50 -23.20
C GLU A 278 -16.34 4.70 -24.41
N LYS A 279 -16.87 3.48 -24.19
CA LYS A 279 -17.52 2.69 -25.27
C LYS A 279 -18.68 3.43 -25.93
N THR A 280 -19.47 4.17 -25.15
CA THR A 280 -20.62 4.93 -25.67
C THR A 280 -20.17 6.10 -26.56
N GLN A 281 -19.06 6.76 -26.21
CA GLN A 281 -18.47 7.81 -27.04
C GLN A 281 -17.87 7.26 -28.34
N ALA A 282 -17.17 6.12 -28.28
CA ALA A 282 -16.60 5.49 -29.47
C ALA A 282 -17.69 5.10 -30.50
N VAL A 283 -18.82 4.56 -30.03
CA VAL A 283 -19.97 4.23 -30.89
C VAL A 283 -20.63 5.49 -31.47
N LYS A 284 -20.72 6.58 -30.71
CA LYS A 284 -21.24 7.85 -31.24
C LYS A 284 -20.33 8.45 -32.33
N LEU A 285 -19.01 8.36 -32.16
CA LEU A 285 -18.05 8.90 -33.15
C LEU A 285 -18.06 8.09 -34.45
N SER A 286 -18.21 6.77 -34.39
CA SER A 286 -18.31 5.91 -35.58
C SER A 286 -19.68 5.97 -36.27
N ALA A 287 -20.72 6.47 -35.58
CA ALA A 287 -22.05 6.68 -36.13
C ALA A 287 -22.24 8.06 -36.79
N VAL A 288 -21.25 8.96 -36.74
CA VAL A 288 -21.28 10.21 -37.52
C VAL A 288 -21.03 9.85 -38.99
N PRO A 289 -21.98 10.09 -39.91
CA PRO A 289 -21.74 9.82 -41.32
C PRO A 289 -20.59 10.71 -41.79
N LEU A 290 -19.63 10.14 -42.52
CA LEU A 290 -18.71 10.94 -43.33
C LEU A 290 -19.56 11.71 -44.33
N THR A 291 -19.93 12.94 -44.01
CA THR A 291 -20.47 13.88 -44.99
C THR A 291 -19.37 14.06 -46.01
N LYS A 292 -19.49 13.33 -47.13
CA LYS A 292 -18.74 13.59 -48.35
C LYS A 292 -19.09 15.01 -48.77
N GLU A 293 -18.32 16.00 -48.31
CA GLU A 293 -18.27 17.28 -49.00
C GLU A 293 -17.55 17.03 -50.32
N SER A 294 -18.38 17.05 -51.35
CA SER A 294 -18.13 16.99 -52.78
C SER A 294 -16.73 17.38 -53.24
N ILE A 295 -16.08 16.40 -53.85
CA ILE A 295 -15.44 16.57 -55.15
C ILE A 295 -16.43 17.28 -56.09
N SER A 296 -16.29 18.58 -56.33
CA SER A 296 -16.58 19.21 -57.62
C SER A 296 -16.25 20.71 -57.60
N ARG A 297 -15.16 21.09 -58.27
CA ARG A 297 -15.18 22.26 -59.16
C ARG A 297 -14.47 21.88 -60.46
N PRO A 298 -15.19 21.85 -61.60
CA PRO A 298 -14.58 21.88 -62.92
C PRO A 298 -14.36 23.35 -63.35
N GLY A 299 -13.33 23.59 -64.15
CA GLY A 299 -13.07 24.88 -64.83
C GLY A 299 -11.99 25.71 -64.18
#